data_AF-A0AAD6WU75-F1
#
_entry.id   AF-A0AAD6WU75-F1
#
_cell.length_a   1.000
_cell.length_b   1.000
_cell.length_c   1.000
_cell.angle_alpha   90.00
_cell.angle_beta   90.00
_cell.angle_gamma   90.00
#
_symmetry.space_group_name_H-M   'P 1'
#
loop_
_entity.id
_entity.type
_entity.pdbx_description
1 polymer ?
#
loop_
_entity_poly.entity_id
_entity_poly.type
_entity_poly.pdbx_seq_one_letter_code
_entity_poly.pdbx_strand_id
1 'polypeptide(L)'
;MLWDSEGDREVEAVRLFMPSELTDSTKCTKACAVGLAEVEAELRMGEARDALEELRQGLRTRTMTNRQGVLRQINVKIHKAKLRYRYARHALTRLKEHGGWERELRVLQDSDVRALNERALTEEEAAQRAGVQDYEGIQEEGGIAAFGAVALGEGRRTLSWIWYTAKSTEPDEAELVEALRVEWCKAYARMRRWREDVVLVEEEMRCTIEYGYWASFEWLARSSERANSNMSDELQEGLMAYALEQADHESRTCAKLMTDWAKIRAKGQAYLVNDLTAEENVVVDIVGKDEDDEGLDDGEEGPPDYED
;
A
#
# COMPACT_ATOMS: atom_id res chain seq x y z
N MET A 1 -22.55 57.33 40.14
CA MET A 1 -21.34 57.44 39.32
C MET A 1 -20.30 56.53 39.95
N LEU A 2 -20.12 55.34 39.39
CA LEU A 2 -19.12 54.37 39.82
C LEU A 2 -18.60 53.74 38.52
N TRP A 3 -17.67 54.44 37.90
CA TRP A 3 -16.80 53.88 36.88
C TRP A 3 -15.50 53.48 37.57
N ASP A 4 -14.94 52.38 37.08
CA ASP A 4 -13.59 51.85 37.26
C ASP A 4 -13.30 50.88 38.40
N SER A 5 -13.22 49.60 38.04
CA SER A 5 -11.92 48.95 37.84
C SER A 5 -12.06 47.55 37.22
N GLU A 6 -12.57 47.47 35.98
CA GLU A 6 -12.26 46.32 35.13
C GLU A 6 -11.02 46.70 34.33
N GLY A 7 -9.88 46.14 34.74
CA GLY A 7 -8.58 46.42 34.17
C GLY A 7 -8.60 46.30 32.64
N ASP A 8 -7.88 47.21 32.02
CA ASP A 8 -7.60 47.34 30.60
C ASP A 8 -7.19 45.96 30.02
N ARG A 9 -8.16 45.16 29.58
CA ARG A 9 -7.88 43.95 28.81
C ARG A 9 -7.45 44.43 27.45
N GLU A 10 -6.22 44.11 27.07
CA GLU A 10 -5.74 44.32 25.71
C GLU A 10 -6.82 43.82 24.74
N VAL A 11 -7.26 44.68 23.82
CA VAL A 11 -8.35 44.39 22.88
C VAL A 11 -8.04 43.12 22.08
N GLU A 12 -6.76 42.85 21.87
CA GLU A 12 -6.22 41.66 21.20
C GLU A 12 -6.43 40.35 21.99
N ALA A 13 -6.60 40.42 23.31
CA ALA A 13 -6.85 39.26 24.17
C ALA A 13 -8.34 38.92 24.28
N VAL A 14 -9.23 39.72 23.68
CA VAL A 14 -10.67 39.44 23.67
C VAL A 14 -10.94 38.29 22.71
N ARG A 15 -11.42 37.17 23.24
CA ARG A 15 -11.81 36.01 22.43
C ARG A 15 -12.94 36.40 21.48
N LEU A 16 -12.66 36.29 20.19
CA LEU A 16 -13.67 36.38 19.14
C LEU A 16 -14.38 35.03 19.00
N PHE A 17 -15.70 35.08 18.92
CA PHE A 17 -16.53 33.89 18.71
C PHE A 17 -16.99 33.83 17.25
N MET A 18 -16.93 32.65 16.67
CA MET A 18 -17.54 32.39 15.36
C MET A 18 -19.03 32.06 15.51
N PRO A 19 -19.88 32.35 14.50
CA PRO A 19 -21.30 31.99 14.55
C PRO A 19 -21.54 30.50 14.92
N SER A 20 -20.72 29.56 14.45
CA SER A 20 -20.82 28.13 14.80
C SER A 20 -20.46 27.77 16.25
N GLU A 21 -19.74 28.63 16.97
CA GLU A 21 -19.42 28.43 18.39
C GLU A 21 -20.59 28.81 19.31
N LEU A 22 -21.54 29.59 18.81
CA LEU A 22 -22.74 29.98 19.53
C LEU A 22 -23.73 28.81 19.54
N THR A 23 -23.98 28.24 20.72
CA THR A 23 -24.85 27.06 20.88
C THR A 23 -26.33 27.33 20.64
N ASP A 24 -26.74 28.59 20.59
CA ASP A 24 -28.13 29.00 20.50
C ASP A 24 -28.33 29.82 19.22
N SER A 25 -29.09 29.26 18.27
CA SER A 25 -29.41 29.88 16.99
C SER A 25 -30.01 31.28 17.19
N THR A 26 -30.83 31.47 18.22
CA THR A 26 -31.45 32.77 18.52
C THR A 26 -30.44 33.82 19.00
N LYS A 27 -29.36 33.39 19.69
CA LYS A 27 -28.25 34.26 20.08
C LYS A 27 -27.36 34.58 18.89
N CYS A 28 -27.14 33.60 18.02
CA CYS A 28 -26.41 33.78 16.77
C CYS A 28 -27.08 34.85 15.89
N THR A 29 -28.39 34.78 15.66
CA THR A 29 -29.10 35.78 14.84
C THR A 29 -29.09 37.19 15.45
N LYS A 30 -29.04 37.30 16.79
CA LYS A 30 -29.03 38.60 17.49
C LYS A 30 -27.63 39.22 17.60
N ALA A 31 -26.60 38.40 17.75
CA ALA A 31 -25.23 38.84 17.97
C ALA A 31 -24.41 38.98 16.69
N CYS A 32 -24.70 38.18 15.67
CA CYS A 32 -23.98 38.19 14.40
C CYS A 32 -24.59 39.20 13.41
N ALA A 33 -23.75 39.76 12.56
CA ALA A 33 -24.21 40.54 11.41
C ALA A 33 -25.06 39.67 10.48
N VAL A 34 -26.03 40.29 9.80
CA VAL A 34 -26.92 39.61 8.86
C VAL A 34 -26.10 38.90 7.77
N GLY A 35 -26.42 37.62 7.51
CA GLY A 35 -25.73 36.80 6.50
C GLY A 35 -24.38 36.20 6.94
N LEU A 36 -23.81 36.59 8.10
CA LEU A 36 -22.50 36.09 8.53
C LEU A 36 -22.48 34.58 8.77
N ALA A 37 -23.57 34.02 9.29
CA ALA A 37 -23.71 32.57 9.51
C ALA A 37 -23.75 31.78 8.19
N GLU A 38 -24.32 32.36 7.14
CA GLU A 38 -24.38 31.75 5.80
C GLU A 38 -22.98 31.75 5.16
N VAL A 39 -22.27 32.87 5.25
CA VAL A 39 -20.88 32.98 4.77
C VAL A 39 -19.97 32.00 5.51
N GLU A 40 -20.10 31.88 6.83
CA GLU A 40 -19.34 30.87 7.59
C GLU A 40 -19.70 29.45 7.13
N ALA A 41 -20.98 29.16 6.88
CA ALA A 41 -21.39 27.85 6.42
C ALA A 41 -20.78 27.50 5.06
N GLU A 42 -20.76 28.42 4.11
CA GLU A 42 -20.10 28.22 2.81
C GLU A 42 -18.60 27.98 2.95
N LEU A 43 -17.93 28.79 3.79
CA LEU A 43 -16.50 28.65 4.05
C LEU A 43 -16.17 27.31 4.72
N ARG A 44 -16.99 26.85 5.68
CA ARG A 44 -16.82 25.54 6.32
C ARG A 44 -17.09 24.38 5.37
N MET A 45 -17.97 24.57 4.38
CA MET A 45 -18.19 23.58 3.33
C MET A 45 -16.97 23.44 2.43
N GLY A 46 -16.36 24.55 2.02
CA GLY A 46 -15.09 24.55 1.30
C GLY A 46 -13.97 23.91 2.13
N GLU A 47 -13.82 24.33 3.38
CA GLU A 47 -12.81 23.78 4.29
C GLU A 47 -12.95 22.26 4.50
N ALA A 48 -14.18 21.74 4.61
CA ALA A 48 -14.42 20.31 4.75
C ALA A 48 -14.04 19.54 3.46
N ARG A 49 -14.31 20.10 2.28
CA ARG A 49 -13.89 19.48 1.00
C ARG A 49 -12.38 19.45 0.86
N ASP A 50 -11.73 20.59 1.10
CA ASP A 50 -10.27 20.71 1.02
C ASP A 50 -9.58 19.78 2.02
N ALA A 51 -10.08 19.72 3.26
CA ALA A 51 -9.55 18.82 4.28
C ALA A 51 -9.75 17.34 3.93
N LEU A 52 -10.85 16.98 3.25
CA LEU A 52 -11.08 15.62 2.78
C LEU A 52 -10.12 15.26 1.63
N GLU A 53 -9.83 16.20 0.75
CA GLU A 53 -8.85 16.00 -0.33
C GLU A 53 -7.42 15.90 0.21
N GLU A 54 -7.04 16.77 1.16
CA GLU A 54 -5.75 16.68 1.84
C GLU A 54 -5.59 15.34 2.59
N LEU A 55 -6.68 14.81 3.15
CA LEU A 55 -6.71 13.49 3.78
C LEU A 55 -6.44 12.38 2.74
N ARG A 56 -7.13 12.39 1.59
CA ARG A 56 -6.92 11.41 0.49
C ARG A 56 -5.49 11.48 -0.03
N GLN A 57 -4.99 12.67 -0.30
CA GLN A 57 -3.62 12.88 -0.78
C GLN A 57 -2.60 12.33 0.23
N GLY A 58 -2.77 12.63 1.52
CA GLY A 58 -1.91 12.09 2.58
C GLY A 58 -1.91 10.56 2.61
N LEU A 59 -3.08 9.93 2.47
CA LEU A 59 -3.23 8.47 2.42
C LEU A 59 -2.58 7.86 1.16
N ARG A 60 -2.66 8.53 0.01
CA ARG A 60 -1.95 8.13 -1.22
C ARG A 60 -0.43 8.16 -1.02
N THR A 61 0.10 9.29 -0.55
CA THR A 61 1.54 9.44 -0.33
C THR A 61 2.06 8.43 0.70
N ARG A 62 1.27 8.14 1.74
CA ARG A 62 1.58 7.10 2.73
C ARG A 62 1.80 5.73 2.09
N THR A 63 0.96 5.38 1.13
CA THR A 63 0.96 4.08 0.44
C THR A 63 2.14 3.92 -0.53
N MET A 64 2.67 5.03 -1.03
CA MET A 64 3.82 5.04 -1.95
C MET A 64 5.17 5.17 -1.23
N THR A 65 5.18 5.61 0.04
CA THR A 65 6.42 5.97 0.74
C THR A 65 6.82 4.94 1.78
N ASN A 66 8.01 4.35 1.62
CA ASN A 66 8.57 3.38 2.56
C ASN A 66 9.59 3.97 3.56
N ARG A 67 9.87 5.29 3.49
CA ARG A 67 10.84 5.97 4.37
C ARG A 67 10.19 6.38 5.70
N GLN A 68 10.65 5.80 6.81
CA GLN A 68 10.06 6.00 8.15
C GLN A 68 9.97 7.47 8.60
N GLY A 69 10.98 8.29 8.36
CA GLY A 69 10.97 9.72 8.75
C GLY A 69 9.91 10.54 8.00
N VAL A 70 9.77 10.28 6.69
CA VAL A 70 8.74 10.92 5.84
C VAL A 70 7.35 10.42 6.23
N LEU A 71 7.22 9.13 6.57
CA LEU A 71 5.97 8.53 7.01
C LEU A 71 5.39 9.19 8.26
N ARG A 72 6.24 9.53 9.24
CA ARG A 72 5.80 10.27 10.46
C ARG A 72 5.18 11.62 10.10
N GLN A 73 5.83 12.38 9.21
CA GLN A 73 5.34 13.68 8.77
C GLN A 73 4.01 13.55 8.01
N ILE A 74 3.89 12.55 7.14
CA ILE A 74 2.65 12.24 6.42
C ILE A 74 1.52 11.92 7.42
N ASN A 75 1.77 11.07 8.43
CA ASN A 75 0.78 10.72 9.43
C ASN A 75 0.30 11.93 10.25
N VAL A 76 1.19 12.86 10.59
CA VAL A 76 0.81 14.12 11.25
C VAL A 76 -0.10 14.96 10.34
N LYS A 77 0.20 15.06 9.04
CA LYS A 77 -0.66 15.76 8.07
C LYS A 77 -2.03 15.10 7.94
N ILE A 78 -2.09 13.77 7.81
CA ILE A 78 -3.34 13.00 7.79
C ILE A 78 -4.16 13.29 9.04
N HIS A 79 -3.54 13.28 10.22
CA HIS A 79 -4.23 13.55 11.48
C HIS A 79 -4.77 14.99 11.53
N LYS A 80 -3.98 15.97 11.09
CA LYS A 80 -4.40 17.38 11.00
C LYS A 80 -5.59 17.55 10.06
N ALA A 81 -5.53 16.97 8.86
CA ALA A 81 -6.61 17.00 7.88
C ALA A 81 -7.89 16.34 8.42
N LYS A 82 -7.76 15.18 9.08
CA LYS A 82 -8.87 14.49 9.77
C LYS A 82 -9.54 15.38 10.82
N LEU A 83 -8.77 16.04 11.69
CA LEU A 83 -9.31 16.94 12.72
C LEU A 83 -10.00 18.15 12.09
N ARG A 84 -9.38 18.76 11.08
CA ARG A 84 -9.92 19.90 10.34
C ARG A 84 -11.26 19.57 9.69
N TYR A 85 -11.35 18.40 9.04
CA TYR A 85 -12.58 17.88 8.46
C TYR A 85 -13.69 17.74 9.52
N ARG A 86 -13.39 17.07 10.64
CA ARG A 86 -14.36 16.85 11.72
C ARG A 86 -14.86 18.16 12.32
N TYR A 87 -13.95 19.11 12.54
CA TYR A 87 -14.28 20.43 13.04
C TYR A 87 -15.21 21.19 12.09
N ALA A 88 -14.83 21.27 10.81
CA ALA A 88 -15.61 21.97 9.79
C ALA A 88 -17.01 21.35 9.64
N ARG A 89 -17.10 20.01 9.62
CA ARG A 89 -18.38 19.30 9.57
C ARG A 89 -19.25 19.55 10.80
N HIS A 90 -18.69 19.51 12.00
CA HIS A 90 -19.44 19.76 13.23
C HIS A 90 -19.98 21.20 13.27
N ALA A 91 -19.22 22.17 12.76
CA ALA A 91 -19.71 23.53 12.60
C ALA A 91 -20.84 23.65 11.57
N LEU A 92 -20.75 22.96 10.43
CA LEU A 92 -21.81 22.91 9.44
C LEU A 92 -23.13 22.39 10.01
N THR A 93 -23.08 21.36 10.85
CA THR A 93 -24.27 20.81 11.53
C THR A 93 -24.98 21.83 12.43
N ARG A 94 -24.26 22.85 12.92
CA ARG A 94 -24.84 23.91 13.75
C ARG A 94 -25.38 25.10 12.95
N LEU A 95 -24.76 25.38 11.80
CA LEU A 95 -25.08 26.54 10.97
C LEU A 95 -26.16 26.26 9.93
N LYS A 96 -26.15 25.05 9.35
CA LYS A 96 -26.99 24.68 8.22
C LYS A 96 -27.96 23.57 8.64
N GLU A 97 -29.20 23.71 8.21
CA GLU A 97 -30.19 22.65 8.38
C GLU A 97 -29.73 21.36 7.68
N HIS A 98 -30.21 20.23 8.20
CA HIS A 98 -29.97 18.92 7.60
C HIS A 98 -30.40 18.92 6.13
N GLY A 99 -29.57 18.38 5.24
CA GLY A 99 -29.83 18.47 3.81
C GLY A 99 -28.86 17.69 2.94
N GLY A 100 -28.88 17.97 1.63
CA GLY A 100 -28.09 17.24 0.63
C GLY A 100 -26.58 17.24 0.90
N TRP A 101 -26.07 18.25 1.61
CA TRP A 101 -24.66 18.36 1.96
C TRP A 101 -24.17 17.24 2.89
N GLU A 102 -25.04 16.62 3.68
CA GLU A 102 -24.66 15.51 4.57
C GLU A 102 -24.37 14.20 3.82
N ARG A 103 -24.91 14.07 2.59
CA ARG A 103 -24.62 12.92 1.71
C ARG A 103 -23.20 13.01 1.14
N GLU A 104 -22.76 14.24 0.87
CA GLU A 104 -21.41 14.59 0.41
C GLU A 104 -20.40 14.56 1.56
N LEU A 105 -20.70 15.25 2.66
CA LEU A 105 -19.82 15.37 3.83
C LEU A 105 -20.31 14.47 4.97
N ARG A 106 -19.99 13.17 4.87
CA ARG A 106 -20.40 12.15 5.85
C ARG A 106 -19.60 12.24 7.14
N VAL A 107 -20.09 11.60 8.21
CA VAL A 107 -19.34 11.51 9.46
C VAL A 107 -18.09 10.67 9.22
N LEU A 108 -16.91 11.27 9.41
CA LEU A 108 -15.63 10.58 9.26
C LEU A 108 -15.31 9.79 10.53
N GLN A 109 -15.39 8.46 10.47
CA GLN A 109 -14.96 7.57 11.55
C GLN A 109 -13.46 7.28 11.49
N ASP A 110 -12.89 6.82 12.59
CA ASP A 110 -11.47 6.41 12.63
C ASP A 110 -11.21 5.23 11.70
N SER A 111 -12.20 4.33 11.58
CA SER A 111 -12.22 3.22 10.62
C SER A 111 -12.23 3.68 9.16
N ASP A 112 -12.64 4.90 8.86
CA ASP A 112 -12.73 5.39 7.49
C ASP A 112 -11.39 5.93 6.97
N VAL A 113 -10.44 6.23 7.87
CA VAL A 113 -9.12 6.80 7.53
C VAL A 113 -8.17 5.67 7.09
N ARG A 114 -8.48 5.08 5.94
CA ARG A 114 -7.75 3.96 5.34
C ARG A 114 -7.28 4.31 3.95
N ALA A 115 -6.02 3.95 3.67
CA ALA A 115 -5.50 3.98 2.32
C ALA A 115 -6.17 2.91 1.45
N LEU A 116 -6.09 3.05 0.12
CA LEU A 116 -6.68 2.11 -0.84
C LEU A 116 -6.24 0.64 -0.63
N ASN A 117 -5.03 0.45 -0.09
CA ASN A 117 -4.42 -0.86 0.16
C ASN A 117 -4.53 -1.35 1.60
N GLU A 118 -5.10 -0.55 2.50
CA GLU A 118 -5.07 -0.85 3.93
C GLU A 118 -6.36 -1.54 4.36
N ARG A 119 -6.22 -2.79 4.83
CA ARG A 119 -7.33 -3.55 5.39
C ARG A 119 -7.87 -2.86 6.64
N ALA A 120 -9.19 -2.85 6.83
CA ALA A 120 -9.69 -2.83 8.20
C ALA A 120 -9.18 -4.11 8.84
N LEU A 121 -8.40 -4.00 9.91
CA LEU A 121 -8.08 -5.16 10.73
C LEU A 121 -9.42 -5.79 11.14
N THR A 122 -9.60 -7.09 10.92
CA THR A 122 -10.74 -7.78 11.52
C THR A 122 -10.63 -7.63 13.04
N GLU A 123 -11.78 -7.59 13.74
CA GLU A 123 -11.80 -7.44 15.21
C GLU A 123 -10.90 -8.48 15.89
N GLU A 124 -10.80 -9.68 15.32
CA GLU A 124 -9.91 -10.76 15.75
C GLU A 124 -8.42 -10.42 15.62
N GLU A 125 -7.99 -9.78 14.52
CA GLU A 125 -6.60 -9.38 14.32
C GLU A 125 -6.20 -8.16 15.18
N ALA A 126 -7.17 -7.31 15.52
CA ALA A 126 -6.98 -6.19 16.46
C ALA A 126 -6.82 -6.70 17.90
N ALA A 127 -7.63 -7.68 18.29
CA ALA A 127 -7.50 -8.37 19.57
C ALA A 127 -6.17 -9.14 19.67
N GLN A 128 -5.74 -9.80 18.59
CA GLN A 128 -4.44 -10.48 18.55
C GLN A 128 -3.26 -9.50 18.68
N ARG A 129 -3.32 -8.31 18.06
CA ARG A 129 -2.29 -7.28 18.24
C ARG A 129 -2.30 -6.66 19.64
N ALA A 130 -3.47 -6.48 20.24
CA ALA A 130 -3.57 -6.02 21.63
C ALA A 130 -2.93 -7.03 22.60
N GLY A 131 -3.06 -8.33 22.34
CA GLY A 131 -2.42 -9.39 23.14
C GLY A 131 -0.89 -9.47 23.00
N VAL A 132 -0.30 -8.90 21.95
CA VAL A 132 1.17 -8.88 21.75
C VAL A 132 1.84 -7.74 22.54
N GLN A 133 1.11 -6.73 22.99
CA GLN A 133 1.65 -5.65 23.82
C GLN A 133 1.91 -6.06 25.29
N ASP A 134 1.39 -7.20 25.75
CA ASP A 134 1.56 -7.70 27.13
C ASP A 134 2.84 -8.56 27.33
N TYR A 135 3.68 -8.74 26.30
CA TYR A 135 4.93 -9.49 26.40
C TYR A 135 6.17 -8.59 26.21
N GLU A 136 6.24 -7.49 26.96
CA GLU A 136 7.53 -6.80 27.19
C GLU A 136 8.34 -7.56 28.24
N GLY A 137 9.22 -8.46 27.79
CA GLY A 137 10.21 -9.01 28.71
C GLY A 137 10.97 -10.26 28.29
N ILE A 138 11.58 -10.32 27.10
CA ILE A 138 12.79 -11.14 26.88
C ILE A 138 13.72 -10.40 25.90
N GLN A 139 14.95 -10.12 26.35
CA GLN A 139 16.06 -9.58 25.56
C GLN A 139 16.66 -10.67 24.65
N GLU A 140 17.04 -10.24 23.45
CA GLU A 140 18.04 -10.77 22.50
C GLU A 140 18.57 -12.21 22.69
N GLU A 141 18.34 -13.08 21.68
CA GLU A 141 19.41 -13.62 20.83
C GLU A 141 18.82 -14.48 19.68
N GLY A 142 19.22 -14.17 18.45
CA GLY A 142 19.28 -15.09 17.30
C GLY A 142 18.03 -15.91 16.94
N GLY A 143 17.16 -15.37 16.09
CA GLY A 143 16.19 -16.20 15.37
C GLY A 143 15.06 -15.41 14.73
N ILE A 144 15.05 -15.36 13.40
CA ILE A 144 13.99 -14.77 12.58
C ILE A 144 12.68 -15.49 12.91
N ALA A 145 11.82 -14.85 13.71
CA ALA A 145 10.49 -15.36 14.00
C ALA A 145 9.60 -15.23 12.74
N ALA A 146 9.24 -16.40 12.21
CA ALA A 146 8.43 -16.59 11.02
C ALA A 146 7.07 -15.88 11.14
N PHE A 147 6.84 -14.92 10.24
CA PHE A 147 5.53 -14.36 9.95
C PHE A 147 4.69 -15.40 9.19
N GLY A 148 4.12 -16.35 9.94
CA GLY A 148 3.20 -17.36 9.45
C GLY A 148 1.75 -16.96 9.68
N ALA A 149 1.18 -16.16 8.78
CA ALA A 149 -0.24 -16.12 8.54
C ALA A 149 -0.45 -15.98 7.03
N VAL A 150 -0.67 -17.11 6.37
CA VAL A 150 -1.18 -17.18 5.00
C VAL A 150 -2.58 -16.56 5.02
N ALA A 151 -2.67 -15.27 4.70
CA ALA A 151 -3.95 -14.61 4.54
C ALA A 151 -4.57 -15.06 3.21
N LEU A 152 -5.46 -16.03 3.33
CA LEU A 152 -6.39 -16.48 2.30
C LEU A 152 -7.11 -15.28 1.66
N GLY A 153 -7.03 -15.16 0.33
CA GLY A 153 -8.00 -14.49 -0.53
C GLY A 153 -8.23 -12.99 -0.30
N GLU A 154 -7.53 -12.16 -1.07
CA GLU A 154 -7.74 -10.71 -1.20
C GLU A 154 -9.09 -10.31 -1.88
N GLY A 155 -10.06 -11.25 -1.98
CA GLY A 155 -11.17 -11.18 -2.94
C GLY A 155 -12.33 -10.24 -2.60
N ARG A 156 -12.37 -9.60 -1.42
CA ARG A 156 -13.45 -8.66 -1.06
C ARG A 156 -12.93 -7.49 -0.22
N ARG A 157 -12.30 -6.50 -0.88
CA ARG A 157 -11.94 -5.22 -0.26
C ARG A 157 -13.07 -4.20 -0.50
N THR A 158 -13.66 -3.66 0.57
CA THR A 158 -14.56 -2.50 0.47
C THR A 158 -13.77 -1.24 0.76
N LEU A 159 -13.73 -0.33 -0.22
CA LEU A 159 -13.07 0.97 -0.06
C LEU A 159 -13.82 1.82 0.97
N SER A 160 -13.09 2.66 1.70
CA SER A 160 -13.71 3.66 2.56
C SER A 160 -14.54 4.65 1.74
N TRP A 161 -15.65 5.14 2.29
CA TRP A 161 -16.55 6.08 1.60
C TRP A 161 -15.82 7.36 1.17
N ILE A 162 -14.70 7.70 1.83
CA ILE A 162 -13.88 8.86 1.47
C ILE A 162 -13.37 8.79 0.04
N TRP A 163 -13.30 7.60 -0.58
CA TRP A 163 -12.87 7.41 -1.97
C TRP A 163 -14.01 7.49 -2.99
N TYR A 164 -15.24 7.73 -2.55
CA TYR A 164 -16.43 7.88 -3.40
C TYR A 164 -16.78 9.36 -3.60
N THR A 165 -17.23 9.71 -4.80
CA THR A 165 -17.73 11.08 -5.08
C THR A 165 -19.16 11.23 -4.58
N ALA A 166 -19.57 12.44 -4.19
CA ALA A 166 -20.89 12.66 -3.59
C ALA A 166 -22.08 12.46 -4.55
N LYS A 167 -21.84 12.45 -5.87
CA LYS A 167 -22.87 12.30 -6.91
C LYS A 167 -23.02 10.86 -7.42
N SER A 168 -22.10 9.95 -7.10
CA SER A 168 -22.19 8.56 -7.52
C SER A 168 -21.93 7.61 -6.35
N THR A 169 -22.53 6.43 -6.39
CA THR A 169 -22.17 5.31 -5.49
C THR A 169 -20.85 4.65 -5.94
N GLU A 170 -20.16 5.29 -6.90
CA GLU A 170 -18.97 4.81 -7.56
C GLU A 170 -17.79 5.74 -7.19
N PRO A 171 -16.59 5.18 -7.01
CA PRO A 171 -15.40 5.97 -6.75
C PRO A 171 -15.12 6.94 -7.91
N ASP A 172 -14.37 8.02 -7.64
CA ASP A 172 -13.88 8.87 -8.72
C ASP A 172 -13.10 8.01 -9.70
N GLU A 173 -13.65 7.80 -10.90
CA GLU A 173 -13.20 6.78 -11.84
C GLU A 173 -11.74 7.02 -12.22
N ALA A 174 -11.36 8.28 -12.46
CA ALA A 174 -9.99 8.64 -12.82
C ALA A 174 -9.00 8.32 -11.69
N GLU A 175 -9.33 8.71 -10.46
CA GLU A 175 -8.47 8.49 -9.30
C GLU A 175 -8.38 7.01 -8.90
N LEU A 176 -9.50 6.28 -9.02
CA LEU A 176 -9.51 4.83 -8.80
C LEU A 176 -8.68 4.12 -9.86
N VAL A 177 -8.84 4.48 -11.13
CA VAL A 177 -8.10 3.89 -12.26
C VAL A 177 -6.60 4.13 -12.10
N GLU A 178 -6.18 5.34 -11.71
CA GLU A 178 -4.77 5.63 -11.46
C GLU A 178 -4.21 4.77 -10.32
N ALA A 179 -4.95 4.65 -9.21
CA ALA A 179 -4.48 3.85 -8.09
C ALA A 179 -4.48 2.33 -8.40
N LEU A 180 -5.45 1.84 -9.19
CA LEU A 180 -5.46 0.48 -9.71
C LEU A 180 -4.27 0.22 -10.64
N ARG A 181 -3.92 1.16 -11.52
CA ARG A 181 -2.72 1.06 -12.39
C ARG A 181 -1.45 0.95 -11.55
N VAL A 182 -1.33 1.73 -10.49
CA VAL A 182 -0.19 1.64 -9.57
C VAL A 182 -0.13 0.27 -8.90
N GLU A 183 -1.26 -0.27 -8.43
CA GLU A 183 -1.31 -1.59 -7.82
C GLU A 183 -1.02 -2.71 -8.81
N TRP A 184 -1.51 -2.60 -10.04
CA TRP A 184 -1.18 -3.51 -11.12
C TRP A 184 0.33 -3.48 -11.41
N CYS A 185 0.93 -2.30 -11.56
CA CYS A 185 2.37 -2.17 -11.77
C CYS A 185 3.19 -2.78 -10.63
N LYS A 186 2.76 -2.61 -9.37
CA LYS A 186 3.41 -3.24 -8.20
C LYS A 186 3.25 -4.76 -8.21
N ALA A 187 2.05 -5.26 -8.49
CA ALA A 187 1.78 -6.69 -8.57
C ALA A 187 2.57 -7.34 -9.71
N TYR A 188 2.59 -6.71 -10.88
CA TYR A 188 3.37 -7.11 -12.03
C TYR A 188 4.87 -7.10 -11.75
N ALA A 189 5.40 -6.05 -11.11
CA ALA A 189 6.81 -6.00 -10.70
C ALA A 189 7.17 -7.05 -9.65
N ARG A 190 6.24 -7.44 -8.76
CA ARG A 190 6.43 -8.55 -7.82
C ARG A 190 6.42 -9.90 -8.54
N MET A 191 5.50 -10.10 -9.49
CA MET A 191 5.44 -11.31 -10.31
C MET A 191 6.72 -11.49 -11.13
N ARG A 192 7.22 -10.43 -11.78
CA ARG A 192 8.49 -10.49 -12.53
C ARG A 192 9.69 -10.83 -11.65
N ARG A 193 9.78 -10.25 -10.46
CA ARG A 193 10.81 -10.59 -9.47
C ARG A 193 10.69 -12.03 -8.98
N TRP A 194 9.47 -12.46 -8.66
CA TRP A 194 9.21 -13.85 -8.28
C TRP A 194 9.66 -14.83 -9.37
N ARG A 195 9.43 -14.51 -10.64
CA ARG A 195 9.91 -15.30 -11.77
C ARG A 195 11.44 -15.37 -11.81
N GLU A 196 12.13 -14.25 -11.63
CA GLU A 196 13.59 -14.21 -11.52
C GLU A 196 14.10 -15.08 -10.37
N ASP A 197 13.48 -14.96 -9.19
CA ASP A 197 13.80 -15.78 -8.02
C ASP A 197 13.63 -17.28 -8.32
N VAL A 198 12.56 -17.68 -9.01
CA VAL A 198 12.35 -19.09 -9.40
C VAL A 198 13.44 -19.58 -10.36
N VAL A 199 13.87 -18.74 -11.32
CA VAL A 199 14.99 -19.09 -12.22
C VAL A 199 16.29 -19.26 -11.43
N LEU A 200 16.60 -18.32 -10.53
CA LEU A 200 17.82 -18.37 -9.72
C LEU A 200 17.85 -19.58 -8.80
N VAL A 201 16.75 -19.87 -8.10
CA VAL A 201 16.66 -21.02 -7.19
C VAL A 201 16.79 -22.34 -7.95
N GLU A 202 16.21 -22.46 -9.14
CA GLU A 202 16.34 -23.66 -9.98
C GLU A 202 17.81 -23.89 -10.37
N GLU A 203 18.50 -22.82 -10.74
CA GLU A 203 19.90 -22.86 -11.14
C GLU A 203 20.84 -23.08 -9.95
N GLU A 204 20.56 -22.51 -8.79
CA GLU A 204 21.29 -22.77 -7.54
C GLU A 204 21.16 -24.25 -7.13
N MET A 205 19.96 -24.82 -7.20
CA MET A 205 19.74 -26.24 -6.93
C MET A 205 20.53 -27.11 -7.92
N ARG A 206 20.53 -26.75 -9.21
CA ARG A 206 21.29 -27.46 -10.24
C ARG A 206 22.79 -27.38 -9.96
N CYS A 207 23.32 -26.17 -9.76
CA CYS A 207 24.74 -25.93 -9.51
C CYS A 207 25.23 -26.63 -8.24
N THR A 208 24.43 -26.66 -7.19
CA THR A 208 24.79 -27.35 -5.93
C THR A 208 25.00 -28.85 -6.17
N ILE A 209 24.13 -29.49 -6.94
CA ILE A 209 24.24 -30.92 -7.27
C ILE A 209 25.46 -31.18 -8.17
N GLU A 210 25.63 -30.38 -9.22
CA GLU A 210 26.76 -30.51 -10.15
C GLU A 210 28.10 -30.31 -9.45
N TYR A 211 28.18 -29.30 -8.57
CA TYR A 211 29.37 -29.04 -7.77
C TYR A 211 29.70 -30.22 -6.86
N GLY A 212 28.73 -30.79 -6.15
CA GLY A 212 29.01 -31.92 -5.26
C GLY A 212 29.41 -33.19 -6.02
N TYR A 213 28.86 -33.44 -7.22
CA TYR A 213 29.37 -34.52 -8.07
C TYR A 213 30.80 -34.25 -8.54
N TRP A 214 31.10 -33.03 -9.01
CA TRP A 214 32.46 -32.63 -9.35
C TRP A 214 33.42 -32.82 -8.17
N ALA A 215 33.03 -32.39 -6.97
CA ALA A 215 33.81 -32.56 -5.75
C ALA A 215 34.04 -34.04 -5.42
N SER A 216 33.03 -34.90 -5.64
CA SER A 216 33.18 -36.35 -5.46
C SER A 216 34.24 -36.94 -6.39
N PHE A 217 34.25 -36.52 -7.66
CA PHE A 217 35.26 -36.97 -8.64
C PHE A 217 36.66 -36.48 -8.28
N GLU A 218 36.79 -35.24 -7.82
CA GLU A 218 38.05 -34.70 -7.31
C GLU A 218 38.58 -35.51 -6.12
N TRP A 219 37.73 -35.90 -5.18
CA TRP A 219 38.11 -36.75 -4.06
C TRP A 219 38.53 -38.16 -4.52
N LEU A 220 37.86 -38.74 -5.52
CA LEU A 220 38.27 -40.01 -6.13
C LEU A 220 39.64 -39.91 -6.79
N ALA A 221 39.92 -38.84 -7.54
CA ALA A 221 41.23 -38.63 -8.16
C ALA A 221 42.33 -38.54 -7.10
N ARG A 222 42.08 -37.80 -6.01
CA ARG A 222 43.03 -37.67 -4.88
C ARG A 222 43.34 -38.99 -4.18
N SER A 223 42.43 -39.97 -4.22
CA SER A 223 42.66 -41.29 -3.63
C SER A 223 43.80 -42.06 -4.31
N SER A 224 44.07 -41.80 -5.59
CA SER A 224 45.13 -42.46 -6.36
C SER A 224 46.40 -41.61 -6.51
N GLU A 225 46.27 -40.28 -6.52
CA GLU A 225 47.39 -39.36 -6.78
C GLU A 225 48.37 -39.18 -5.61
N ARG A 226 47.91 -39.39 -4.37
CA ARG A 226 48.75 -39.14 -3.18
C ARG A 226 49.69 -40.29 -2.82
N ALA A 227 49.78 -41.34 -3.64
CA ALA A 227 50.75 -42.42 -3.45
C ALA A 227 52.18 -41.90 -3.71
N ASN A 228 52.86 -41.43 -2.66
CA ASN A 228 54.27 -41.04 -2.71
C ASN A 228 55.12 -42.16 -2.11
N SER A 229 56.18 -42.57 -2.81
CA SER A 229 57.09 -43.65 -2.39
C SER A 229 57.83 -43.38 -1.07
N ASN A 230 57.71 -42.17 -0.50
CA ASN A 230 58.32 -41.78 0.77
C ASN A 230 57.37 -41.87 1.99
N MET A 231 56.12 -42.31 1.84
CA MET A 231 55.16 -42.47 2.95
C MET A 231 55.11 -43.92 3.44
N SER A 232 54.75 -44.15 4.71
CA SER A 232 54.48 -45.52 5.18
C SER A 232 53.14 -46.02 4.64
N ASP A 233 53.03 -47.34 4.52
CA ASP A 233 51.87 -48.01 3.94
C ASP A 233 50.58 -47.69 4.72
N GLU A 234 50.65 -47.58 6.06
CA GLU A 234 49.50 -47.26 6.91
C GLU A 234 48.98 -45.83 6.65
N LEU A 235 49.87 -44.88 6.40
CA LEU A 235 49.49 -43.50 6.07
C LEU A 235 48.88 -43.42 4.67
N GLN A 236 49.41 -44.16 3.71
CA GLN A 236 48.87 -44.22 2.36
C GLN A 236 47.47 -44.84 2.35
N GLU A 237 47.27 -45.93 3.10
CA GLU A 237 45.97 -46.57 3.28
C GLU A 237 44.97 -45.60 3.92
N GLY A 238 45.35 -44.91 5.00
CA GLY A 238 44.48 -43.96 5.70
C GLY A 238 44.06 -42.76 4.82
N LEU A 239 44.99 -42.21 4.03
CA LEU A 239 44.69 -41.11 3.10
C LEU A 239 43.75 -41.55 1.97
N MET A 240 43.95 -42.75 1.44
CA MET A 240 43.08 -43.32 0.42
C MET A 240 41.68 -43.57 0.99
N ALA A 241 41.58 -44.20 2.16
CA ALA A 241 40.31 -44.47 2.84
C ALA A 241 39.53 -43.18 3.12
N TYR A 242 40.20 -42.13 3.62
CA TYR A 242 39.56 -40.83 3.85
C TYR A 242 39.07 -40.19 2.56
N ALA A 243 39.88 -40.17 1.50
CA ALA A 243 39.49 -39.61 0.21
C ALA A 243 38.28 -40.35 -0.39
N LEU A 244 38.24 -41.68 -0.29
CA LEU A 244 37.10 -42.50 -0.71
C LEU A 244 35.85 -42.20 0.12
N GLU A 245 36.00 -42.04 1.44
CA GLU A 245 34.88 -41.68 2.33
C GLU A 245 34.30 -40.30 1.98
N GLN A 246 35.15 -39.30 1.70
CA GLN A 246 34.70 -37.96 1.27
C GLN A 246 33.99 -38.02 -0.08
N ALA A 247 34.52 -38.76 -1.06
CA ALA A 247 33.87 -38.94 -2.35
C ALA A 247 32.47 -39.55 -2.22
N ASP A 248 32.34 -40.58 -1.38
CA ASP A 248 31.06 -41.24 -1.12
C ASP A 248 30.10 -40.32 -0.34
N HIS A 249 30.62 -39.54 0.62
CA HIS A 249 29.81 -38.55 1.35
C HIS A 249 29.20 -37.50 0.42
N GLU A 250 30.00 -36.89 -0.46
CA GLU A 250 29.53 -35.90 -1.44
C GLU A 250 28.51 -36.52 -2.40
N SER A 251 28.81 -37.72 -2.94
CA SER A 251 27.90 -38.45 -3.84
C SER A 251 26.55 -38.75 -3.18
N ARG A 252 26.57 -39.23 -1.94
CA ARG A 252 25.34 -39.54 -1.17
C ARG A 252 24.54 -38.28 -0.85
N THR A 253 25.21 -37.16 -0.54
CA THR A 253 24.55 -35.88 -0.28
C THR A 253 23.88 -35.35 -1.55
N CYS A 254 24.56 -35.37 -2.69
CA CYS A 254 23.97 -34.98 -3.97
C CYS A 254 22.77 -35.85 -4.37
N ALA A 255 22.86 -37.18 -4.19
CA ALA A 255 21.75 -38.08 -4.49
C ALA A 255 20.51 -37.79 -3.64
N LYS A 256 20.70 -37.45 -2.36
CA LYS A 256 19.61 -37.01 -1.47
C LYS A 256 19.01 -35.69 -1.94
N LEU A 257 19.83 -34.66 -2.18
CA LEU A 257 19.36 -33.35 -2.65
C LEU A 257 18.60 -33.47 -3.97
N MET A 258 19.09 -34.27 -4.91
CA MET A 258 18.41 -34.55 -6.17
C MET A 258 17.01 -35.15 -5.95
N THR A 259 16.88 -36.06 -4.99
CA THR A 259 15.59 -36.68 -4.63
C THR A 259 14.64 -35.70 -3.94
N ASP A 260 15.14 -34.98 -2.94
CA ASP A 260 14.37 -34.04 -2.14
C ASP A 260 13.88 -32.85 -2.98
N TRP A 261 14.71 -32.37 -3.90
CA TRP A 261 14.41 -31.23 -4.75
C TRP A 261 13.64 -31.59 -6.02
N ALA A 262 13.54 -32.86 -6.41
CA ALA A 262 12.89 -33.28 -7.65
C ALA A 262 11.47 -32.72 -7.83
N LYS A 263 10.64 -32.80 -6.76
CA LYS A 263 9.26 -32.31 -6.80
C LYS A 263 9.17 -30.79 -6.91
N ILE A 264 10.07 -30.08 -6.23
CA ILE A 264 10.08 -28.60 -6.21
C ILE A 264 10.61 -28.06 -7.54
N ARG A 265 11.70 -28.64 -8.07
CA ARG A 265 12.23 -28.29 -9.39
C ARG A 265 11.22 -28.54 -10.50
N ALA A 266 10.50 -29.67 -10.47
CA ALA A 266 9.43 -29.93 -11.44
C ALA A 266 8.31 -28.87 -11.41
N LYS A 267 7.92 -28.42 -10.21
CA LYS A 267 6.94 -27.32 -10.06
C LYS A 267 7.49 -25.99 -10.57
N GLY A 268 8.73 -25.66 -10.23
CA GLY A 268 9.39 -24.42 -10.69
C GLY A 268 9.52 -24.38 -12.20
N GLN A 269 9.97 -25.47 -12.82
CA GLN A 269 10.07 -25.59 -14.28
C GLN A 269 8.69 -25.49 -14.96
N ALA A 270 7.66 -26.14 -14.42
CA ALA A 270 6.29 -26.02 -14.93
C ALA A 270 5.75 -24.58 -14.82
N TYR A 271 6.05 -23.88 -13.73
CA TYR A 271 5.71 -22.46 -13.56
C TYR A 271 6.37 -21.60 -14.65
N LEU A 272 7.68 -21.77 -14.87
CA LEU A 272 8.45 -21.00 -15.85
C LEU A 272 7.97 -21.23 -17.31
N VAL A 273 7.52 -22.44 -17.64
CA VAL A 273 7.00 -22.78 -18.98
C VAL A 273 5.60 -22.20 -19.20
N ASN A 274 4.71 -22.31 -18.22
CA ASN A 274 3.33 -21.84 -18.36
C ASN A 274 3.24 -20.31 -18.42
N ASP A 275 4.12 -19.58 -17.74
CA ASP A 275 4.10 -18.11 -17.68
C ASP A 275 4.50 -17.45 -19.02
N LEU A 276 5.35 -18.09 -19.83
CA LEU A 276 5.71 -17.61 -21.18
C LEU A 276 4.49 -17.50 -22.11
N THR A 277 3.48 -18.34 -21.93
CA THR A 277 2.23 -18.28 -22.70
C THR A 277 1.26 -17.22 -22.19
N ALA A 278 1.45 -16.73 -20.97
CA ALA A 278 0.64 -15.68 -20.37
C ALA A 278 1.20 -14.27 -20.70
N GLU A 279 2.52 -14.10 -20.75
CA GLU A 279 3.16 -12.81 -21.07
C GLU A 279 2.83 -12.31 -22.50
N GLU A 280 2.62 -13.20 -23.48
CA GLU A 280 2.20 -12.82 -24.85
C GLU A 280 0.72 -12.37 -24.95
N ASN A 281 -0.12 -12.67 -23.95
CA ASN A 281 -1.57 -12.49 -24.02
C ASN A 281 -2.12 -11.32 -23.16
N VAL A 282 -1.27 -10.54 -22.50
CA VAL A 282 -1.71 -9.38 -21.67
C VAL A 282 -1.41 -8.07 -22.40
N VAL A 283 -2.06 -7.86 -23.54
CA VAL A 283 -2.30 -6.51 -24.06
C VAL A 283 -3.65 -6.07 -23.54
N VAL A 284 -3.67 -5.36 -22.41
CA VAL A 284 -4.87 -4.67 -21.96
C VAL A 284 -4.97 -3.38 -22.75
N ASP A 285 -5.69 -3.41 -23.88
CA ASP A 285 -6.10 -2.19 -24.58
C ASP A 285 -7.07 -1.41 -23.68
N ILE A 286 -6.52 -0.50 -22.89
CA ILE A 286 -7.30 0.59 -22.28
C ILE A 286 -7.20 1.77 -23.25
N VAL A 287 -7.77 1.62 -24.43
CA VAL A 287 -8.02 2.76 -25.33
C VAL A 287 -9.26 3.45 -24.79
N GLY A 288 -9.07 4.66 -24.26
CA GLY A 288 -10.15 5.58 -23.96
C GLY A 288 -10.96 5.78 -25.24
N LYS A 289 -12.24 5.45 -25.17
CA LYS A 289 -13.19 5.73 -26.23
C LYS A 289 -13.49 7.22 -26.14
N ASP A 290 -12.67 8.03 -26.80
CA ASP A 290 -12.99 9.43 -27.07
C ASP A 290 -14.11 9.43 -28.13
N GLU A 291 -15.37 9.41 -27.67
CA GLU A 291 -16.54 9.70 -28.49
C GLU A 291 -16.73 11.22 -28.54
N ASP A 292 -15.92 11.89 -29.36
CA ASP A 292 -16.21 13.25 -29.84
C ASP A 292 -16.96 13.13 -31.19
N ASP A 293 -18.28 13.03 -31.14
CA ASP A 293 -19.16 13.25 -32.29
C ASP A 293 -19.70 14.69 -32.19
N GLU A 294 -18.89 15.66 -32.60
CA GLU A 294 -19.34 17.03 -32.80
C GLU A 294 -20.24 17.08 -34.04
N GLY A 295 -21.53 17.32 -33.80
CA GLY A 295 -22.51 17.60 -34.84
C GLY A 295 -22.14 18.85 -35.63
N LEU A 296 -21.80 18.66 -36.90
CA LEU A 296 -21.79 19.70 -37.92
C LEU A 296 -23.24 19.98 -38.35
N ASP A 297 -23.84 21.01 -37.75
CA ASP A 297 -25.06 21.66 -38.22
C ASP A 297 -24.66 22.79 -39.19
N ASP A 298 -24.55 22.44 -40.48
CA ASP A 298 -24.27 23.39 -41.56
C ASP A 298 -25.53 24.20 -41.90
N GLY A 299 -25.83 25.17 -41.05
CA GLY A 299 -26.79 26.24 -41.32
C GLY A 299 -26.11 27.42 -42.03
N GLU A 300 -25.84 27.31 -43.33
CA GLU A 300 -25.39 28.46 -44.13
C GLU A 300 -26.59 29.15 -44.79
N GLU A 301 -27.02 30.24 -44.18
CA GLU A 301 -27.95 31.23 -44.74
C GLU A 301 -27.37 31.83 -46.03
N GLY A 302 -28.05 31.61 -47.15
CA GLY A 302 -27.71 32.26 -48.41
C GLY A 302 -27.94 33.79 -48.35
N PRO A 303 -26.99 34.62 -48.81
CA PRO A 303 -27.26 36.02 -49.08
C PRO A 303 -27.84 36.20 -50.50
N PRO A 304 -28.72 37.19 -50.70
CA PRO A 304 -29.44 37.38 -51.95
C PRO A 304 -28.59 38.03 -53.05
N ASP A 305 -28.93 37.68 -54.29
CA ASP A 305 -28.52 38.29 -55.56
C ASP A 305 -28.47 39.82 -55.51
N TYR A 306 -27.44 40.44 -56.11
CA TYR A 306 -27.54 41.62 -56.98
C TYR A 306 -26.25 41.78 -57.83
N GLU A 307 -26.43 41.71 -59.17
CA GLU A 307 -25.83 42.51 -60.29
C GLU A 307 -24.32 42.86 -60.20
N ASP A 308 -23.44 42.55 -61.17
CA ASP A 308 -23.42 42.88 -62.61
C ASP A 308 -22.35 42.03 -63.34
#